data_AF-A0A6A3GVE0-F1
#
_entry.id   AF-A0A6A3GVE0-F1
#
_cell.length_a   1.000
_cell.length_b   1.000
_cell.length_c   1.000
_cell.angle_alpha   90.00
_cell.angle_beta   90.00
_cell.angle_gamma   90.00
#
_symmetry.space_group_name_H-M   'P 1'
#
loop_
_entity.id
_entity.type
_entity.pdbx_description
1 polymer ?
#
loop_
_entity_poly.entity_id
_entity_poly.type
_entity_poly.pdbx_seq_one_letter_code
_entity_poly.pdbx_strand_id
1 'polypeptide(L)'
;MVLLNCAVVGEKGVISIIIEDWNTVALLKDAIKEKNSTTITCDPKDLKLFLAKTDGGWMRDVDPAVLELTEGRIHPDVQTLIDGKRMGETWSIKDVLEANDMATPQSRQVHT
;
A
#
# COMPACT_ATOMS: atom_id res chain seq x y z
N MET A 1 -8.94 -1.25 14.05
CA MET A 1 -7.71 -1.97 13.64
C MET A 1 -7.91 -2.71 12.32
N VAL A 2 -6.97 -2.56 11.39
CA VAL A 2 -6.93 -3.21 10.07
C VAL A 2 -5.56 -3.83 9.83
N LEU A 3 -5.51 -4.88 9.01
CA LEU A 3 -4.26 -5.47 8.53
C LEU A 3 -4.04 -5.02 7.09
N LEU A 4 -2.94 -4.30 6.86
CA LEU A 4 -2.52 -3.83 5.56
C LEU A 4 -1.32 -4.64 5.09
N ASN A 5 -1.44 -5.19 3.90
CA ASN A 5 -0.33 -5.75 3.13
C ASN A 5 0.15 -4.69 2.14
N CYS A 6 1.37 -4.21 2.33
CA CYS A 6 2.01 -3.18 1.52
C CYS A 6 3.11 -3.81 0.64
N ALA A 7 3.13 -3.49 -0.64
CA ALA A 7 4.21 -3.86 -1.54
C ALA A 7 5.10 -2.64 -1.79
N VAL A 8 6.43 -2.85 -1.81
CA VAL A 8 7.38 -1.78 -2.10
C VAL A 8 7.84 -1.91 -3.54
N VAL A 9 7.58 -0.89 -4.34
CA VAL A 9 7.91 -0.89 -5.77
C VAL A 9 9.41 -1.05 -5.97
N GLY A 10 9.80 -2.02 -6.79
CA GLY A 10 11.21 -2.34 -7.07
C GLY A 10 11.87 -3.25 -6.03
N GLU A 11 11.16 -3.60 -4.96
CA GLU A 11 11.65 -4.49 -3.90
C GLU A 11 10.85 -5.80 -3.88
N LYS A 12 11.46 -6.86 -3.34
CA LYS A 12 10.83 -8.18 -3.27
C LYS A 12 9.98 -8.34 -2.01
N GLY A 13 8.85 -9.01 -2.17
CA GLY A 13 7.96 -9.40 -1.07
C GLY A 13 6.93 -8.34 -0.69
N VAL A 14 6.29 -8.57 0.47
CA VAL A 14 5.19 -7.78 1.01
C VAL A 14 5.42 -7.55 2.49
N ILE A 15 5.08 -6.36 2.97
CA ILE A 15 5.16 -5.95 4.37
C ILE A 15 3.75 -5.93 4.95
N SER A 16 3.50 -6.72 6.00
CA SER A 16 2.22 -6.68 6.73
C SER A 16 2.31 -5.75 7.94
N ILE A 17 1.39 -4.79 8.02
CA ILE A 17 1.25 -3.80 9.09
C ILE A 17 -0.14 -3.95 9.71
N ILE A 18 -0.19 -4.01 11.04
CA ILE A 18 -1.43 -3.90 11.79
C ILE A 18 -1.51 -2.48 12.33
N ILE A 19 -2.57 -1.75 12.00
CA ILE A 19 -2.72 -0.34 12.37
C ILE A 19 -4.18 -0.02 12.71
N GLU A 20 -4.43 0.97 13.55
CA GLU A 20 -5.78 1.48 13.73
C GLU A 20 -6.27 2.23 12.49
N ASP A 21 -7.56 2.09 12.17
CA ASP A 21 -8.15 2.70 10.99
C ASP A 21 -8.27 4.23 11.11
N TRP A 22 -8.34 4.77 12.33
CA TRP A 22 -8.28 6.21 12.59
C TRP A 22 -6.86 6.80 12.52
N ASN A 23 -5.81 5.97 12.47
CA ASN A 23 -4.45 6.47 12.29
C ASN A 23 -4.26 7.07 10.89
N THR A 24 -3.38 8.05 10.78
CA THR A 24 -3.13 8.75 9.52
C THR A 24 -2.20 7.98 8.59
N VAL A 25 -2.23 8.33 7.31
CA VAL A 25 -1.26 7.84 6.32
C VAL A 25 0.18 8.17 6.72
N ALA A 26 0.43 9.30 7.39
CA ALA A 26 1.75 9.61 7.94
C ALA A 26 2.23 8.56 8.95
N LEU A 27 1.37 8.14 9.88
CA LEU A 27 1.69 7.06 10.83
C LEU A 27 1.89 5.71 10.15
N LEU A 28 1.17 5.45 9.05
CA LEU A 28 1.41 4.26 8.23
C LEU A 28 2.80 4.28 7.58
N LYS A 29 3.25 5.44 7.06
CA LYS A 29 4.60 5.58 6.49
C LYS A 29 5.68 5.29 7.54
N ASP A 30 5.50 5.78 8.76
CA ASP A 30 6.41 5.49 9.88
C ASP A 30 6.46 3.98 10.17
N ALA A 31 5.30 3.32 10.26
CA ALA A 31 5.22 1.89 10.52
C ALA A 31 5.86 1.04 9.40
N ILE A 32 5.67 1.41 8.14
CA ILE A 32 6.31 0.75 6.99
C ILE A 32 7.84 0.87 7.08
N LYS A 33 8.36 2.08 7.35
CA LYS A 33 9.79 2.32 7.52
C LYS A 33 10.38 1.52 8.68
N GLU A 34 9.69 1.48 9.83
CA GLU A 34 10.14 0.71 10.99
C GLU A 34 10.24 -0.78 10.67
N LYS A 35 9.26 -1.32 9.92
CA LYS A 35 9.19 -2.74 9.58
C LYS A 35 10.25 -3.18 8.56
N ASN A 36 10.71 -2.29 7.69
CA ASN A 36 11.72 -2.60 6.65
C ASN A 36 12.78 -1.50 6.51
N SER A 37 13.38 -1.12 7.63
CA SER A 37 14.34 0.00 7.72
C SER A 37 15.66 -0.22 6.98
N THR A 38 16.01 -1.48 6.69
CA THR A 38 17.22 -1.82 5.93
C THR A 38 17.06 -1.49 4.45
N THR A 39 15.88 -1.74 3.89
CA THR A 39 15.59 -1.56 2.47
C THR A 39 15.06 -0.16 2.19
N ILE A 40 14.13 0.31 3.02
CA ILE A 40 13.57 1.65 2.92
C ILE A 40 14.52 2.58 3.64
N THR A 41 15.35 3.33 2.92
CA THR A 41 16.41 4.19 3.51
C THR A 41 16.02 5.66 3.63
N CYS A 42 15.02 6.14 2.89
CA CYS A 42 14.54 7.52 2.97
C CYS A 42 13.78 7.83 4.28
N ASP A 43 13.53 9.11 4.54
CA ASP A 43 12.65 9.53 5.64
C ASP A 43 11.21 9.05 5.35
N PRO A 44 10.41 8.73 6.39
CA PRO A 44 9.02 8.34 6.22
C PRO A 44 8.20 9.34 5.39
N LYS A 45 8.37 10.65 5.59
CA LYS A 45 7.69 11.71 4.84
C LYS A 45 7.90 11.62 3.31
N ASP A 46 9.04 11.08 2.89
CA ASP A 46 9.41 10.98 1.48
C ASP A 46 8.79 9.74 0.80
N LEU A 47 8.25 8.79 1.58
CA LEU A 47 7.49 7.67 1.05
C LEU A 47 6.23 8.15 0.36
N LYS A 48 5.90 7.55 -0.78
CA LYS A 48 4.67 7.81 -1.52
C LYS A 48 3.83 6.55 -1.47
N LEU A 49 2.63 6.64 -0.91
CA LEU A 49 1.70 5.51 -0.82
C LEU A 49 0.55 5.71 -1.80
N PHE A 50 0.16 4.61 -2.45
CA PHE A 50 -0.89 4.56 -3.46
C PHE A 50 -1.82 3.39 -3.13
N LEU A 51 -3.10 3.50 -3.46
CA LEU A 51 -4.02 2.37 -3.26
C LEU A 51 -3.75 1.30 -4.32
N ALA A 52 -3.44 0.07 -3.88
CA ALA A 52 -3.30 -1.09 -4.76
C ALA A 52 -4.69 -1.61 -5.19
N LYS A 53 -5.35 -0.87 -6.08
CA LYS A 53 -6.74 -1.17 -6.52
C LYS A 53 -6.83 -1.42 -8.02
N THR A 54 -7.84 -2.19 -8.40
CA THR A 54 -8.30 -2.43 -9.77
C THR A 54 -9.76 -1.98 -9.89
N ASP A 55 -10.38 -2.15 -11.06
CA ASP A 55 -11.78 -1.80 -11.32
C ASP A 55 -12.80 -2.51 -10.39
N GLY A 56 -12.39 -3.57 -9.68
CA GLY A 56 -13.25 -4.34 -8.77
C GLY A 56 -12.88 -4.29 -7.27
N GLY A 57 -11.91 -3.45 -6.88
CA GLY A 57 -11.43 -3.38 -5.49
C GLY A 57 -9.94 -3.72 -5.37
N TRP A 58 -9.53 -4.28 -4.23
CA TRP A 58 -8.11 -4.56 -3.95
C TRP A 58 -7.49 -5.54 -4.95
N MET A 59 -6.23 -5.28 -5.32
CA MET A 59 -5.42 -6.25 -6.05
C MET A 59 -5.21 -7.51 -5.22
N ARG A 60 -5.34 -8.68 -5.85
CA ARG A 60 -5.23 -9.98 -5.17
C ARG A 60 -3.83 -10.56 -5.30
N ASP A 61 -3.44 -11.40 -4.35
CA ASP A 61 -2.15 -12.10 -4.35
C ASP A 61 -1.91 -13.01 -5.57
N VAL A 62 -2.98 -13.41 -6.25
CA VAL A 62 -2.95 -14.22 -7.50
C VAL A 62 -2.96 -13.38 -8.77
N ASP A 63 -3.09 -12.05 -8.66
CA ASP A 63 -3.08 -11.16 -9.82
C ASP A 63 -1.67 -11.12 -10.44
N PRO A 64 -1.51 -11.29 -11.76
CA PRO A 64 -0.19 -11.22 -12.41
C PRO A 64 0.59 -9.96 -12.06
N ALA A 65 -0.08 -8.80 -11.97
CA ALA A 65 0.56 -7.55 -11.62
C ALA A 65 1.13 -7.56 -10.19
N VAL A 66 0.44 -8.22 -9.25
CA VAL A 66 0.92 -8.41 -7.88
C VAL A 66 2.07 -9.41 -7.83
N LEU A 67 1.96 -10.54 -8.53
CA LEU A 67 3.03 -11.53 -8.58
C LEU A 67 4.34 -10.91 -9.09
N GLU A 68 4.28 -10.15 -10.18
CA GLU A 68 5.43 -9.41 -10.69
C GLU A 68 5.98 -8.39 -9.69
N LEU A 69 5.09 -7.64 -9.02
CA LEU A 69 5.47 -6.67 -7.99
C LEU A 69 6.20 -7.33 -6.83
N THR A 70 5.74 -8.50 -6.35
CA THR A 70 6.42 -9.23 -5.27
C THR A 70 7.78 -9.80 -5.68
N GLU A 71 8.05 -9.90 -6.98
CA GLU A 71 9.36 -10.26 -7.53
C GLU A 71 10.26 -9.04 -7.79
N GLY A 72 9.79 -7.83 -7.47
CA GLY A 72 10.50 -6.55 -7.67
C GLY A 72 10.37 -6.00 -9.09
N ARG A 73 9.42 -6.49 -9.90
CA ARG A 73 9.13 -5.97 -11.24
C ARG A 73 7.93 -5.02 -11.21
N ILE A 74 7.86 -4.09 -12.15
CA ILE A 74 6.76 -3.14 -12.25
C ILE A 74 5.89 -3.53 -13.45
N HIS A 75 4.72 -4.10 -13.18
CA HIS A 75 3.70 -4.35 -14.20
C HIS A 75 3.05 -3.03 -14.66
N PRO A 76 2.62 -2.87 -15.93
CA PRO A 76 1.97 -1.65 -16.41
C PRO A 76 0.76 -1.17 -15.59
N ASP A 77 -0.01 -2.09 -15.02
CA ASP A 77 -1.14 -1.75 -14.15
C ASP A 77 -0.67 -1.09 -12.85
N VAL A 78 0.44 -1.57 -12.27
CA VAL A 78 1.07 -0.93 -11.09
C VAL A 78 1.62 0.44 -11.45
N GLN A 79 2.22 0.59 -12.64
CA GLN A 79 2.70 1.88 -13.12
C GLN A 79 1.56 2.91 -13.21
N THR A 80 0.39 2.49 -13.71
CA THR A 80 -0.80 3.33 -13.78
C THR A 80 -1.26 3.83 -12.40
N LEU A 81 -1.12 3.00 -11.35
CA LEU A 81 -1.42 3.40 -9.97
C LEU A 81 -0.43 4.44 -9.43
N ILE A 82 0.86 4.26 -9.72
CA ILE A 82 1.94 5.19 -9.31
C ILE A 82 1.77 6.56 -9.97
N ASP A 83 1.31 6.58 -11.23
CA ASP A 83 1.03 7.81 -11.97
C ASP A 83 -0.28 8.49 -11.52
N GLY A 84 -1.07 7.79 -10.70
CA GLY A 84 -2.34 8.25 -10.15
C GLY A 84 -2.23 9.10 -8.89
N LYS A 85 -3.36 9.19 -8.17
CA LYS A 85 -3.48 10.00 -6.94
C LYS A 85 -2.88 9.25 -5.75
N ARG A 86 -1.83 9.85 -5.17
CA ARG A 86 -1.23 9.43 -3.89
C ARG A 86 -2.18 9.67 -2.71
N MET A 87 -2.06 8.84 -1.68
CA MET A 87 -2.80 8.98 -0.43
C MET A 87 -2.40 10.28 0.29
N GLY A 88 -3.39 10.97 0.88
CA GLY A 88 -3.15 12.21 1.65
C GLY A 88 -2.58 11.91 3.03
N GLU A 89 -1.47 12.54 3.41
CA GLU A 89 -0.74 12.21 4.65
C GLU A 89 -1.54 12.43 5.93
N THR A 90 -2.42 13.43 5.92
CA THR A 90 -3.26 13.79 7.08
C THR A 90 -4.53 12.98 7.18
N TRP A 91 -4.86 12.18 6.16
CA TRP A 91 -6.09 11.40 6.12
C TRP A 91 -5.93 10.17 6.99
N SER A 92 -6.98 9.82 7.74
CA SER A 92 -7.00 8.52 8.40
C SER A 92 -7.10 7.40 7.35
N ILE A 93 -6.68 6.18 7.70
CA ILE A 93 -6.87 5.03 6.82
C ILE A 93 -8.35 4.88 6.49
N LYS A 94 -9.25 5.08 7.45
CA LYS A 94 -10.70 5.09 7.25
C LYS A 94 -11.13 6.11 6.20
N ASP A 95 -10.68 7.37 6.30
CA ASP A 95 -11.03 8.41 5.31
C ASP A 95 -10.53 8.04 3.91
N VAL A 96 -9.33 7.46 3.80
CA VAL A 96 -8.79 6.98 2.53
C VAL A 96 -9.70 5.90 1.92
N LEU A 97 -10.17 4.94 2.73
CA LEU A 97 -11.06 3.88 2.25
C LEU A 97 -12.41 4.43 1.79
N GLU A 98 -13.05 5.25 2.62
CA GLU A 98 -14.37 5.82 2.35
C GLU A 98 -14.36 6.72 1.10
N ALA A 99 -13.36 7.58 0.96
CA ALA A 99 -13.25 8.48 -0.20
C ALA A 99 -12.89 7.77 -1.52
N ASN A 100 -12.52 6.49 -1.47
CA ASN A 100 -12.19 5.68 -2.64
C ASN A 100 -13.15 4.51 -2.84
N ASP A 101 -14.26 4.46 -2.09
CA ASP A 101 -15.24 3.37 -2.10
C ASP A 101 -14.61 1.98 -1.91
N MET A 102 -13.53 1.91 -1.11
CA MET A 102 -12.79 0.67 -0.88
C MET A 102 -13.38 -0.09 0.29
N ALA A 103 -13.60 -1.39 0.09
CA ALA A 103 -13.94 -2.30 1.17
C ALA A 103 -12.78 -2.41 2.19
N THR A 104 -13.10 -2.74 3.44
CA THR A 104 -12.08 -3.01 4.46
C THR A 104 -11.08 -4.07 3.97
N PRO A 105 -9.76 -3.83 4.15
CA PRO A 105 -8.69 -4.79 3.86
C PRO A 105 -8.96 -6.22 4.33
N GLN A 106 -8.68 -7.20 3.47
CA GLN A 106 -8.81 -8.64 3.77
C GLN A 106 -7.52 -9.40 3.49
N SER A 107 -7.46 -10.67 3.89
CA SER A 107 -6.33 -11.53 3.55
C SER A 107 -6.26 -11.77 2.03
N ARG A 108 -5.06 -12.14 1.54
CA ARG A 108 -4.80 -12.44 0.12
C ARG A 108 -4.99 -11.24 -0.83
N GLN A 109 -4.81 -10.04 -0.31
CA GLN A 109 -4.88 -8.76 -1.02
C GLN A 109 -3.63 -7.93 -0.73
N VAL A 110 -3.24 -7.09 -1.70
CA VAL A 110 -2.29 -5.99 -1.51
C VAL A 110 -3.10 -4.69 -1.48
N HIS A 111 -2.70 -3.78 -0.59
CA HIS A 111 -3.50 -2.59 -0.26
C HIS A 111 -2.75 -1.30 -0.56
N THR A 112 -1.43 -1.31 -0.39
CA THR A 112 -0.60 -0.10 -0.53
C THR A 112 0.76 -0.40 -1.13
#